data_AF-M2BA24-F1
#
_entry.id   AF-M2BA24-F1
#
_cell.length_a   1.000
_cell.length_b   1.000
_cell.length_c   1.000
_cell.angle_alpha   90.00
_cell.angle_beta   90.00
_cell.angle_gamma   90.00
#
_symmetry.space_group_name_H-M   'P 1'
#
loop_
_entity.id
_entity.type
_entity.pdbx_description
1 polymer ?
#
loop_
_entity_poly.entity_id
_entity_poly.type
_entity_poly.pdbx_seq_one_letter_code
_entity_poly.pdbx_strand_id
1 'polypeptide(L)'
;MQQTFSDLKTKIDNLLKETSHKKIVLILQDIMYTLLSGYVFKIQGNKGFVTIDPIEIEAYFFKEACFEDDCVHRNEKQKNNFGKLYVHKTKNNHLRGGTRKGMDLCLSDSESYTLAFLIRSAYVNSMKNRICGPSLLTDGVFEELGFDYKKYYNKLESQPVLFKEKKPEAEFYISTRINVNSKMQSSLLRMVRIKDNYFTGLKDINKLKAGLFPLINHTK
;
A
#
# COMPACT_ATOMS: atom_id res chain seq x y z
N MET A 1 25.30 2.81 -3.41
CA MET A 1 24.57 2.18 -4.54
C MET A 1 23.18 2.81 -4.59
N GLN A 2 22.88 3.60 -5.61
CA GLN A 2 21.57 4.26 -5.73
C GLN A 2 20.56 3.19 -6.16
N GLN A 3 19.57 2.87 -5.30
CA GLN A 3 18.55 1.89 -5.66
C GLN A 3 17.74 2.42 -6.85
N THR A 4 17.63 1.64 -7.91
CA THR A 4 16.78 1.95 -9.06
C THR A 4 15.42 1.27 -8.88
N PHE A 5 14.35 2.05 -8.99
CA PHE A 5 12.97 1.57 -8.90
C PHE A 5 12.33 1.47 -10.31
N SER A 6 13.13 1.03 -11.29
CA SER A 6 12.76 1.05 -12.71
C SER A 6 11.51 0.21 -13.01
N ASP A 7 11.36 -0.94 -12.35
CA ASP A 7 10.18 -1.80 -12.42
C ASP A 7 8.89 -1.08 -11.99
N LEU A 8 8.93 -0.37 -10.85
CA LEU A 8 7.78 0.43 -10.41
C LEU A 8 7.54 1.61 -11.36
N LYS A 9 8.60 2.32 -11.77
CA LYS A 9 8.48 3.47 -12.69
C LYS A 9 7.87 3.07 -14.03
N THR A 10 8.31 1.98 -14.65
CA THR A 10 7.73 1.47 -15.90
C THR A 10 6.25 1.14 -15.74
N LYS A 11 5.84 0.52 -14.62
CA LYS A 11 4.42 0.22 -14.36
C LYS A 11 3.59 1.50 -14.18
N ILE A 12 4.14 2.51 -13.52
CA ILE A 12 3.51 3.83 -13.36
C ILE A 12 3.38 4.54 -14.71
N ASP A 13 4.40 4.53 -15.56
CA ASP A 13 4.34 5.11 -16.89
C ASP A 13 3.24 4.45 -17.75
N ASN A 14 3.09 3.13 -17.63
CA ASN A 14 2.01 2.40 -18.29
C ASN A 14 0.64 2.76 -17.72
N LEU A 15 0.52 2.88 -16.39
CA LEU A 15 -0.70 3.34 -15.71
C LEU A 15 -1.14 4.70 -16.23
N LEU A 16 -0.21 5.64 -16.38
CA LEU A 16 -0.50 7.02 -16.79
C LEU A 16 -0.92 7.15 -18.26
N LYS A 17 -0.58 6.19 -19.12
CA LYS A 17 -0.97 6.15 -20.54
C LYS A 17 -2.30 5.43 -20.78
N GLU A 18 -2.78 4.67 -19.81
CA GLU A 18 -4.01 3.89 -19.95
C GLU A 18 -5.26 4.70 -19.60
N THR A 19 -6.38 4.41 -20.27
CA THR A 19 -7.67 5.08 -20.06
C THR A 19 -8.81 4.10 -19.78
N SER A 20 -8.63 2.81 -20.05
CA SER A 20 -9.59 1.77 -19.73
C SER A 20 -9.59 1.47 -18.23
N HIS A 21 -10.73 1.69 -17.56
CA HIS A 21 -10.91 1.37 -16.14
C HIS A 21 -10.43 -0.04 -15.78
N LYS A 22 -10.81 -1.05 -16.58
CA LYS A 22 -10.42 -2.45 -16.35
C LYS A 22 -8.90 -2.63 -16.40
N LYS A 23 -8.23 -2.04 -17.39
CA LYS A 23 -6.77 -2.15 -17.54
C LYS A 23 -6.02 -1.35 -16.47
N ILE A 24 -6.53 -0.17 -16.10
CA ILE A 24 -6.02 0.62 -14.97
C ILE A 24 -6.03 -0.22 -13.68
N VAL A 25 -7.15 -0.91 -13.38
CA VAL A 25 -7.24 -1.80 -12.22
C VAL A 25 -6.21 -2.93 -12.28
N LEU A 26 -6.00 -3.55 -13.46
CA LEU A 26 -4.99 -4.61 -13.62
C LEU A 26 -3.56 -4.09 -13.40
N ILE A 27 -3.22 -2.90 -13.90
CA ILE A 27 -1.90 -2.29 -13.69
C ILE A 27 -1.70 -1.94 -12.22
N LEU A 28 -2.73 -1.43 -11.54
CA LEU A 28 -2.67 -1.17 -10.10
C LEU A 28 -2.43 -2.47 -9.32
N GLN A 29 -3.10 -3.57 -9.67
CA GLN A 29 -2.86 -4.88 -9.06
C GLN A 29 -1.42 -5.38 -9.28
N ASP A 30 -0.87 -5.17 -10.47
CA ASP A 30 0.53 -5.52 -10.78
C ASP A 30 1.54 -4.69 -9.97
N ILE A 31 1.26 -3.40 -9.76
CA ILE A 31 2.05 -2.55 -8.84
C ILE A 31 1.93 -3.08 -7.39
N MET A 32 0.73 -3.44 -6.94
CA MET A 32 0.50 -4.00 -5.60
C MET A 32 1.28 -5.30 -5.38
N TYR A 33 1.23 -6.20 -6.37
CA TYR A 33 2.01 -7.45 -6.36
C TYR A 33 3.50 -7.16 -6.25
N THR A 34 4.00 -6.21 -7.06
CA THR A 34 5.40 -5.80 -7.06
C THR A 34 5.83 -5.31 -5.67
N LEU A 35 5.03 -4.43 -5.05
CA LEU A 35 5.29 -3.93 -3.69
C LEU A 35 5.32 -5.06 -2.65
N LEU A 36 4.33 -5.95 -2.68
CA LEU A 36 4.22 -7.00 -1.66
C LEU A 36 5.24 -8.13 -1.84
N SER A 37 5.76 -8.37 -3.04
CA SER A 37 6.74 -9.44 -3.34
C SER A 37 8.20 -9.01 -3.28
N GLY A 38 8.49 -7.73 -3.53
CA GLY A 38 9.86 -7.26 -3.74
C GLY A 38 10.29 -6.07 -2.89
N TYR A 39 9.43 -5.55 -2.01
CA TYR A 39 9.72 -4.33 -1.26
C TYR A 39 9.39 -4.41 0.22
N VAL A 40 10.22 -3.76 1.02
CA VAL A 40 9.98 -3.43 2.43
C VAL A 40 10.14 -1.92 2.63
N PHE A 41 9.64 -1.40 3.74
CA PHE A 41 9.87 -0.02 4.15
C PHE A 41 10.87 0.04 5.29
N LYS A 42 11.90 0.87 5.20
CA LYS A 42 12.87 1.08 6.30
C LYS A 42 12.87 2.52 6.72
N ILE A 43 12.74 2.75 8.02
CA ILE A 43 12.58 4.07 8.63
C ILE A 43 13.58 4.16 9.79
N GLN A 44 14.43 5.19 9.80
CA GLN A 44 15.34 5.42 10.93
C GLN A 44 14.56 5.91 12.17
N GLY A 45 14.52 5.09 13.22
CA GLY A 45 14.00 5.41 14.54
C GLY A 45 15.10 5.87 15.51
N ASN A 46 14.72 6.08 16.78
CA ASN A 46 15.66 6.44 17.85
C ASN A 46 16.63 5.31 18.21
N LYS A 47 16.21 4.05 18.05
CA LYS A 47 16.98 2.85 18.45
C LYS A 47 17.61 2.09 17.27
N GLY A 48 17.43 2.56 16.05
CA GLY A 48 17.87 1.87 14.83
C GLY A 48 16.83 1.93 13.72
N PHE A 49 17.06 1.16 12.64
CA PHE A 49 16.11 1.04 11.55
C PHE A 49 14.91 0.19 11.97
N VAL A 50 13.72 0.73 11.73
CA VAL A 50 12.47 -0.03 11.77
C VAL A 50 12.16 -0.53 10.37
N THR A 51 12.06 -1.85 10.20
CA THR A 51 11.68 -2.48 8.92
C THR A 51 10.21 -2.87 8.97
N ILE A 52 9.43 -2.43 7.99
CA ILE A 52 8.01 -2.75 7.78
C ILE A 52 7.94 -3.64 6.54
N ASP A 53 7.60 -4.91 6.72
CA ASP A 53 7.30 -5.85 5.64
C ASP A 53 5.78 -5.87 5.40
N PRO A 54 5.27 -5.15 4.38
CA PRO A 54 3.83 -5.09 4.12
C PRO A 54 3.29 -6.43 3.65
N ILE A 55 2.15 -6.82 4.20
CA ILE A 55 1.42 -8.04 3.83
C ILE A 55 -0.01 -7.74 3.34
N GLU A 56 -0.52 -6.54 3.57
CA GLU A 56 -1.84 -6.12 3.10
C GLU A 56 -1.80 -4.63 2.74
N ILE A 57 -2.21 -4.31 1.51
CA ILE A 57 -2.27 -2.94 1.01
C ILE A 57 -3.57 -2.68 0.23
N GLU A 58 -3.96 -1.41 0.20
CA GLU A 58 -5.04 -0.90 -0.66
C GLU A 58 -4.51 0.18 -1.58
N ALA A 59 -4.82 0.10 -2.88
CA ALA A 59 -4.41 1.10 -3.87
C ALA A 59 -5.42 2.25 -3.94
N TYR A 60 -4.92 3.47 -4.05
CA TYR A 60 -5.67 4.71 -4.18
C TYR A 60 -5.05 5.53 -5.32
N PHE A 61 -5.79 5.68 -6.42
CA PHE A 61 -5.30 6.34 -7.62
C PHE A 61 -6.31 7.39 -8.10
N PHE A 62 -5.88 8.64 -8.21
CA PHE A 62 -6.71 9.71 -8.77
C PHE A 62 -5.97 10.37 -9.93
N LYS A 63 -6.60 10.37 -11.09
CA LYS A 63 -6.21 11.14 -12.27
C LYS A 63 -7.48 11.70 -12.90
N GLU A 64 -7.57 13.02 -12.93
CA GLU A 64 -8.75 13.76 -13.42
C GLU A 64 -9.13 13.33 -14.84
N ALA A 65 -10.44 13.20 -15.10
CA ALA A 65 -11.01 12.77 -16.38
C ALA A 65 -10.52 11.40 -16.90
N CYS A 66 -9.88 10.58 -16.05
CA CYS A 66 -9.31 9.29 -16.43
C CYS A 66 -9.69 8.18 -15.45
N PHE A 67 -9.31 8.33 -14.18
CA PHE A 67 -9.68 7.40 -13.11
C PHE A 67 -9.85 8.19 -11.82
N GLU A 68 -11.10 8.47 -11.48
CA GLU A 68 -11.44 9.37 -10.38
C GLU A 68 -11.85 8.59 -9.15
N ASP A 69 -10.86 8.10 -8.41
CA ASP A 69 -11.09 7.49 -7.11
C ASP A 69 -11.41 8.55 -6.05
N ASP A 70 -12.69 8.69 -5.73
CA ASP A 70 -13.16 9.66 -4.73
C ASP A 70 -12.86 9.23 -3.28
N CYS A 71 -12.24 8.06 -3.07
CA CYS A 71 -11.76 7.62 -1.76
C CYS A 71 -10.32 8.08 -1.47
N VAL A 72 -9.61 8.63 -2.45
CA VAL A 72 -8.29 9.25 -2.28
C VAL A 72 -8.44 10.53 -1.45
N HIS A 73 -7.53 10.77 -0.48
CA HIS A 73 -7.60 11.98 0.36
C HIS A 73 -7.29 13.28 -0.41
N ARG A 74 -6.60 13.18 -1.55
CA ARG A 74 -6.15 14.29 -2.41
C ARG A 74 -5.35 15.33 -1.63
N ASN A 75 -4.60 14.86 -0.62
CA ASN A 75 -3.69 15.74 0.11
C ASN A 75 -2.46 16.01 -0.76
N GLU A 76 -1.89 17.21 -0.69
CA GLU A 76 -0.68 17.55 -1.47
C GLU A 76 0.50 16.63 -1.17
N LYS A 77 0.57 16.02 0.03
CA LYS A 77 1.58 14.99 0.35
C LYS A 77 1.39 13.65 -0.36
N GLN A 78 0.27 13.44 -1.04
CA GLN A 78 0.02 12.28 -1.90
C GLN A 78 0.32 12.55 -3.39
N LYS A 79 0.83 13.74 -3.72
CA LYS A 79 1.31 14.11 -5.05
C LYS A 79 2.82 14.34 -4.98
N ASN A 80 3.52 14.03 -6.07
CA ASN A 80 4.97 14.25 -6.20
C ASN A 80 5.82 13.83 -4.98
N ASN A 81 5.41 12.76 -4.29
CA ASN A 81 5.99 12.31 -3.03
C ASN A 81 6.53 10.87 -3.14
N PHE A 82 7.10 10.54 -4.30
CA PHE A 82 7.53 9.18 -4.64
C PHE A 82 8.44 8.57 -3.57
N GLY A 83 8.10 7.35 -3.14
CA GLY A 83 8.89 6.54 -2.21
C GLY A 83 8.83 7.02 -0.76
N LYS A 84 7.99 8.00 -0.44
CA LYS A 84 7.81 8.56 0.90
C LYS A 84 6.44 8.19 1.46
N LEU A 85 6.32 8.26 2.78
CA LEU A 85 5.05 8.03 3.45
C LEU A 85 4.19 9.29 3.49
N TYR A 86 2.88 9.11 3.51
CA TYR A 86 1.90 10.11 3.89
C TYR A 86 1.11 9.60 5.10
N VAL A 87 1.13 10.36 6.20
CA VAL A 87 0.35 10.05 7.39
C VAL A 87 -1.02 10.72 7.28
N HIS A 88 -2.08 9.95 7.54
CA HIS A 88 -3.45 10.41 7.32
C HIS A 88 -3.80 11.65 8.14
N LYS A 89 -4.26 12.68 7.43
CA LYS A 89 -4.72 13.94 8.01
C LYS A 89 -6.22 14.15 7.78
N THR A 90 -6.80 15.02 8.61
CA THR A 90 -8.12 15.62 8.40
C THR A 90 -8.05 16.67 7.30
N LYS A 91 -9.21 17.20 6.87
CA LYS A 91 -9.27 18.27 5.86
C LYS A 91 -8.52 19.54 6.30
N ASN A 92 -8.45 19.81 7.61
CA ASN A 92 -7.74 20.96 8.18
C ASN A 92 -6.26 20.64 8.48
N ASN A 93 -5.69 19.61 7.84
CA ASN A 93 -4.31 19.14 8.00
C ASN A 93 -3.90 18.67 9.41
N HIS A 94 -4.83 18.51 10.35
CA HIS A 94 -4.55 17.84 11.63
C HIS A 94 -4.44 16.32 11.45
N LEU A 95 -3.53 15.68 12.16
CA LEU A 95 -3.41 14.23 12.18
C LEU A 95 -4.70 13.56 12.64
N ARG A 96 -5.04 12.44 12.00
CA ARG A 96 -6.18 11.61 12.44
C ARG A 96 -5.80 10.82 13.70
N GLY A 97 -6.72 10.76 14.66
CA GLY A 97 -6.59 9.97 15.88
C GLY A 97 -7.53 8.77 15.91
N GLY A 98 -7.48 8.03 17.02
CA GLY A 98 -8.32 6.85 17.24
C GLY A 98 -8.16 5.82 16.11
N THR A 99 -9.28 5.24 15.67
CA THR A 99 -9.32 4.19 14.63
C THR A 99 -9.12 4.71 13.19
N ARG A 100 -8.85 6.01 13.03
CA ARG A 100 -8.71 6.67 11.71
C ARG A 100 -7.27 7.01 11.35
N LYS A 101 -6.30 6.53 12.14
CA LYS A 101 -4.88 6.59 11.79
C LYS A 101 -4.60 5.69 10.60
N GLY A 102 -3.64 6.09 9.78
CA GLY A 102 -3.18 5.35 8.61
C GLY A 102 -1.95 5.98 8.01
N MET A 103 -1.22 5.17 7.24
CA MET A 103 -0.03 5.61 6.50
C MET A 103 -0.08 5.02 5.10
N ASP A 104 0.10 5.88 4.11
CA ASP A 104 0.19 5.48 2.71
C ASP A 104 1.63 5.54 2.24
N LEU A 105 2.05 4.60 1.39
CA LEU A 105 3.21 4.78 0.52
C LEU A 105 2.80 5.56 -0.72
N CYS A 106 3.42 6.71 -0.97
CA CYS A 106 3.19 7.50 -2.17
C CYS A 106 4.13 7.04 -3.31
N LEU A 107 3.56 6.76 -4.47
CA LEU A 107 4.29 6.46 -5.72
C LEU A 107 4.02 7.50 -6.83
N SER A 108 3.27 8.57 -6.54
CA SER A 108 3.16 9.72 -7.44
C SER A 108 4.49 10.48 -7.53
N ASP A 109 4.89 10.87 -8.74
CA ASP A 109 6.09 11.66 -9.02
C ASP A 109 5.81 12.96 -9.80
N SER A 110 4.53 13.36 -9.82
CA SER A 110 4.06 14.60 -10.44
C SER A 110 2.91 15.16 -9.62
N GLU A 111 2.61 16.45 -9.83
CA GLU A 111 1.44 17.12 -9.27
C GLU A 111 0.13 16.78 -10.02
N SER A 112 0.23 16.16 -11.20
CA SER A 112 -0.91 15.89 -12.09
C SER A 112 -1.76 14.69 -11.69
N TYR A 113 -1.32 13.87 -10.72
CA TYR A 113 -2.04 12.70 -10.27
C TYR A 113 -1.67 12.32 -8.83
N THR A 114 -2.51 11.53 -8.19
CA THR A 114 -2.23 10.88 -6.92
C THR A 114 -2.12 9.37 -7.14
N LEU A 115 -1.07 8.77 -6.58
CA LEU A 115 -0.93 7.31 -6.50
C LEU A 115 -0.36 6.97 -5.13
N ALA A 116 -1.19 6.35 -4.29
CA ALA A 116 -0.85 6.04 -2.91
C ALA A 116 -1.36 4.64 -2.53
N PHE A 117 -0.66 3.98 -1.61
CA PHE A 117 -0.98 2.63 -1.14
C PHE A 117 -1.09 2.63 0.37
N LEU A 118 -2.32 2.51 0.91
CA LEU A 118 -2.54 2.37 2.34
C LEU A 118 -1.95 1.06 2.81
N ILE A 119 -1.05 1.12 3.80
CA ILE A 119 -0.48 -0.05 4.44
C ILE A 119 -1.44 -0.47 5.56
N ARG A 120 -2.09 -1.61 5.40
CA ARG A 120 -3.10 -2.08 6.35
C ARG A 120 -2.53 -3.03 7.39
N SER A 121 -1.69 -3.96 6.94
CA SER A 121 -1.10 -4.97 7.80
C SER A 121 0.34 -5.24 7.38
N ALA A 122 1.21 -5.46 8.36
CA ALA A 122 2.63 -5.72 8.13
C ALA A 122 3.26 -6.52 9.27
N TYR A 123 4.42 -7.12 9.01
CA TYR A 123 5.39 -7.43 10.05
C TYR A 123 6.28 -6.21 10.26
N VAL A 124 6.59 -5.89 11.52
CA VAL A 124 7.51 -4.78 11.84
C VAL A 124 8.66 -5.36 12.65
N ASN A 125 9.92 -5.04 12.29
CA ASN A 125 11.15 -5.52 12.95
C ASN A 125 11.26 -7.04 13.17
N SER A 126 10.72 -7.84 12.25
CA SER A 126 10.64 -9.30 12.41
C SER A 126 9.88 -9.72 13.68
N MET A 127 8.97 -8.87 14.18
CA MET A 127 8.06 -9.23 15.28
C MET A 127 7.42 -10.59 14.98
N LYS A 128 7.37 -11.46 16.02
CA LYS A 128 6.75 -12.78 15.93
C LYS A 128 5.32 -12.71 15.39
N ASN A 129 4.62 -11.63 15.71
CA ASN A 129 3.24 -11.39 15.30
C ASN A 129 3.16 -10.23 14.32
N ARG A 130 2.31 -10.41 13.30
CA ARG A 130 1.89 -9.31 12.41
C ARG A 130 1.05 -8.31 13.19
N ILE A 131 1.09 -7.05 12.74
CA ILE A 131 0.13 -6.04 13.16
C ILE A 131 -0.94 -5.92 12.07
N CYS A 132 -2.21 -6.08 12.46
CA CYS A 132 -3.35 -6.04 11.55
C CYS A 132 -4.20 -4.80 11.75
N GLY A 133 -4.51 -4.11 10.66
CA GLY A 133 -5.34 -2.92 10.65
C GLY A 133 -4.51 -1.63 10.61
N PRO A 134 -4.88 -0.66 9.75
CA PRO A 134 -4.05 0.51 9.45
C PRO A 134 -3.76 1.36 10.69
N SER A 135 -4.73 1.49 11.60
CA SER A 135 -4.56 2.27 12.82
C SER A 135 -3.59 1.61 13.80
N LEU A 136 -3.76 0.30 14.04
CA LEU A 136 -2.88 -0.45 14.94
C LEU A 136 -1.46 -0.53 14.38
N LEU A 137 -1.34 -0.71 13.06
CA LEU A 137 -0.04 -0.69 12.39
C LEU A 137 0.65 0.66 12.55
N THR A 138 -0.09 1.76 12.39
CA THR A 138 0.45 3.11 12.60
C THR A 138 0.98 3.23 14.03
N ASP A 139 0.19 2.83 15.03
CA ASP A 139 0.62 2.92 16.43
C ASP A 139 1.87 2.08 16.73
N GLY A 140 1.88 0.81 16.30
CA GLY A 140 3.04 -0.06 16.51
C GLY A 140 4.30 0.41 15.78
N VAL A 141 4.18 1.02 14.58
CA VAL A 141 5.33 1.60 13.89
C VAL A 141 5.90 2.78 14.67
N PHE A 142 5.07 3.69 15.18
CA PHE A 142 5.54 4.83 15.96
C PHE A 142 6.16 4.41 17.31
N GLU A 143 5.59 3.39 17.95
CA GLU A 143 6.16 2.76 19.15
C GLU A 143 7.56 2.20 18.88
N GLU A 144 7.72 1.39 17.82
CA GLU A 144 9.01 0.82 17.42
C GLU A 144 10.04 1.88 17.03
N LEU A 145 9.59 2.97 16.40
CA LEU A 145 10.45 4.12 16.09
C LEU A 145 10.90 4.87 17.35
N GLY A 146 10.19 4.70 18.47
CA GLY A 146 10.34 5.52 19.67
C GLY A 146 9.93 6.97 19.42
N PHE A 147 8.98 7.20 18.52
CA PHE A 147 8.53 8.53 18.10
C PHE A 147 7.14 8.83 18.64
N ASP A 148 6.95 10.04 19.18
CA ASP A 148 5.60 10.54 19.43
C ASP A 148 4.90 10.83 18.10
N TYR A 149 3.74 10.20 17.88
CA TYR A 149 2.93 10.31 16.68
C TYR A 149 2.61 11.77 16.31
N LYS A 150 2.23 12.59 17.29
CA LYS A 150 1.81 13.97 17.05
C LYS A 150 2.98 14.90 16.76
N LYS A 151 4.15 14.61 17.32
CA LYS A 151 5.34 15.46 17.22
C LYS A 151 6.25 15.10 16.04
N TYR A 152 6.32 13.84 15.65
CA TYR A 152 7.37 13.35 14.73
C TYR A 152 6.86 12.76 13.40
N TYR A 153 5.56 12.84 13.10
CA TYR A 153 5.03 12.34 11.82
C TYR A 153 5.74 12.94 10.58
N ASN A 154 6.11 14.23 10.62
CA ASN A 154 6.81 14.91 9.53
C ASN A 154 8.14 14.22 9.17
N LYS A 155 8.80 13.59 10.15
CA LYS A 155 10.05 12.85 9.91
C LYS A 155 9.82 11.64 9.02
N LEU A 156 8.73 10.89 9.26
CA LEU A 156 8.33 9.78 8.36
C LEU A 156 7.97 10.29 6.96
N GLU A 157 7.30 11.44 6.85
CA GLU A 157 6.90 11.99 5.55
C GLU A 157 8.07 12.59 4.75
N SER A 158 9.18 12.95 5.41
CA SER A 158 10.30 13.64 4.76
C SER A 158 11.28 12.73 4.03
N GLN A 159 11.38 11.46 4.43
CA GLN A 159 12.44 10.56 3.99
C GLN A 159 11.92 9.46 3.04
N PRO A 160 12.67 9.09 2.01
CA PRO A 160 12.37 7.88 1.24
C PRO A 160 12.43 6.66 2.16
N VAL A 161 11.44 5.80 2.07
CA VAL A 161 11.32 4.60 2.92
C VAL A 161 11.42 3.31 2.13
N LEU A 162 11.44 3.36 0.80
CA LEU A 162 11.29 2.17 -0.04
C LEU A 162 12.62 1.45 -0.27
N PHE A 163 12.68 0.14 0.03
CA PHE A 163 13.87 -0.70 -0.18
C PHE A 163 13.50 -1.98 -0.93
N LYS A 164 14.27 -2.32 -1.97
CA LYS A 164 14.14 -3.64 -2.62
C LYS A 164 14.64 -4.73 -1.69
N GLU A 165 13.79 -5.73 -1.49
CA GLU A 165 14.09 -6.92 -0.71
C GLU A 165 13.22 -8.07 -1.25
N LYS A 166 13.85 -9.04 -1.93
CA LYS A 166 13.12 -10.18 -2.52
C LYS A 166 12.56 -11.03 -1.40
N LYS A 167 11.25 -11.26 -1.43
CA LYS A 167 10.56 -12.09 -0.45
C LYS A 167 10.38 -13.51 -1.00
N PRO A 168 10.17 -14.52 -0.13
CA PRO A 168 9.77 -15.84 -0.56
C PRO A 168 8.50 -15.79 -1.43
N GLU A 169 8.35 -16.77 -2.32
CA GLU A 169 7.12 -16.96 -3.07
C GLU A 169 5.91 -17.08 -2.13
N ALA A 170 4.77 -16.58 -2.57
CA ALA A 170 3.56 -16.52 -1.77
C ALA A 170 2.34 -16.45 -2.68
N GLU A 171 1.20 -16.88 -2.16
CA GLU A 171 -0.09 -16.64 -2.79
C GLU A 171 -0.58 -15.21 -2.50
N PHE A 172 -1.44 -14.69 -3.38
CA PHE A 172 -2.03 -13.37 -3.23
C PHE A 172 -3.54 -13.44 -3.32
N TYR A 173 -4.21 -12.83 -2.36
CA TYR A 173 -5.65 -12.67 -2.38
C TYR A 173 -6.01 -11.24 -2.75
N ILE A 174 -6.87 -11.09 -3.76
CA ILE A 174 -7.37 -9.81 -4.23
C ILE A 174 -8.86 -9.69 -3.89
N SER A 175 -9.23 -8.54 -3.31
CA SER A 175 -10.59 -8.20 -2.89
C SER A 175 -10.91 -6.73 -3.13
N THR A 176 -12.15 -6.36 -2.86
CA THR A 176 -12.59 -4.98 -2.76
C THR A 176 -11.97 -4.33 -1.52
N ARG A 177 -11.82 -3.01 -1.57
CA ARG A 177 -11.30 -2.22 -0.44
C ARG A 177 -12.33 -2.14 0.69
N ILE A 178 -11.84 -1.96 1.91
CA ILE A 178 -12.66 -1.87 3.12
C ILE A 178 -13.14 -0.42 3.29
N ASN A 179 -14.43 -0.24 3.59
CA ASN A 179 -15.05 1.07 3.88
C ASN A 179 -14.88 2.13 2.77
N VAL A 180 -14.96 1.71 1.51
CA VAL A 180 -15.00 2.62 0.36
C VAL A 180 -16.44 2.89 -0.10
N ASN A 181 -16.64 3.97 -0.85
CA ASN A 181 -17.93 4.31 -1.44
C ASN A 181 -18.37 3.28 -2.51
N SER A 182 -19.65 3.31 -2.89
CA SER A 182 -20.24 2.38 -3.86
C SER A 182 -19.56 2.40 -5.24
N LYS A 183 -19.16 3.59 -5.71
CA LYS A 183 -18.42 3.77 -6.98
C LYS A 183 -17.15 2.92 -7.02
N MET A 184 -16.44 2.86 -5.90
CA MET A 184 -15.18 2.14 -5.80
C MET A 184 -15.30 0.71 -5.25
N GLN A 185 -16.47 0.35 -4.73
CA GLN A 185 -16.71 -0.94 -4.09
C GLN A 185 -16.61 -2.12 -5.06
N SER A 186 -16.78 -1.90 -6.37
CA SER A 186 -16.61 -2.94 -7.40
C SER A 186 -15.16 -3.16 -7.83
N SER A 187 -14.24 -2.26 -7.46
CA SER A 187 -12.85 -2.33 -7.90
C SER A 187 -12.01 -3.17 -6.94
N LEU A 188 -11.36 -4.20 -7.49
CA LEU A 188 -10.50 -5.14 -6.77
C LEU A 188 -9.12 -4.51 -6.48
N LEU A 189 -9.06 -3.58 -5.54
CA LEU A 189 -7.90 -2.75 -5.21
C LEU A 189 -7.37 -2.96 -3.78
N ARG A 190 -7.66 -4.13 -3.19
CA ARG A 190 -7.06 -4.60 -1.93
C ARG A 190 -6.34 -5.92 -2.19
N MET A 191 -5.08 -6.01 -1.79
CA MET A 191 -4.25 -7.22 -1.96
C MET A 191 -3.64 -7.64 -0.64
N VAL A 192 -3.69 -8.95 -0.38
CA VAL A 192 -3.10 -9.60 0.79
C VAL A 192 -2.09 -10.63 0.30
N ARG A 193 -0.86 -10.60 0.82
CA ARG A 193 0.15 -11.64 0.64
C ARG A 193 -0.07 -12.74 1.68
N ILE A 194 -0.35 -13.95 1.22
CA ILE A 194 -0.60 -15.13 2.04
C ILE A 194 0.71 -15.94 2.10
N LYS A 195 1.43 -15.81 3.21
CA LYS A 195 2.65 -16.57 3.47
C LYS A 195 2.28 -17.79 4.32
N ASP A 196 2.12 -18.94 3.67
CA ASP A 196 1.71 -20.24 4.23
C ASP A 196 0.34 -20.23 4.94
N ASN A 197 -0.30 -21.41 5.02
CA ASN A 197 -1.62 -21.82 5.56
C ASN A 197 -2.35 -21.04 6.71
N TYR A 198 -2.25 -19.73 6.87
CA TYR A 198 -2.72 -18.99 8.06
C TYR A 198 -4.02 -18.19 7.87
N PHE A 199 -4.58 -18.22 6.67
CA PHE A 199 -5.89 -17.69 6.34
C PHE A 199 -6.89 -18.86 6.20
N THR A 200 -7.04 -19.68 7.23
CA THR A 200 -8.00 -20.80 7.21
C THR A 200 -9.44 -20.32 6.98
N GLY A 201 -9.81 -19.14 7.47
CA GLY A 201 -11.11 -18.50 7.18
C GLY A 201 -11.26 -17.88 5.78
N LEU A 202 -10.20 -17.87 4.97
CA LEU A 202 -10.18 -17.33 3.60
C LEU A 202 -10.10 -18.46 2.55
N LYS A 203 -9.69 -19.68 2.96
CA LYS A 203 -9.85 -20.91 2.16
C LYS A 203 -11.32 -21.17 1.80
N ASP A 204 -12.27 -20.77 2.65
CA ASP A 204 -13.71 -20.89 2.37
C ASP A 204 -14.20 -19.89 1.30
N ILE A 205 -13.50 -18.77 1.10
CA ILE A 205 -13.81 -17.80 0.03
C ILE A 205 -13.25 -18.29 -1.32
N ASN A 206 -12.15 -19.07 -1.32
CA ASN A 206 -11.59 -19.64 -2.54
C ASN A 206 -12.43 -20.80 -3.12
N LYS A 207 -13.23 -21.50 -2.29
CA LYS A 207 -14.22 -22.48 -2.81
C LYS A 207 -15.35 -21.82 -3.61
N LEU A 208 -15.66 -20.55 -3.36
CA LEU A 208 -16.65 -19.79 -4.13
C LEU A 208 -16.08 -19.22 -5.44
N LYS A 209 -14.75 -19.12 -5.59
CA LYS A 209 -14.08 -18.59 -6.79
C LYS A 209 -13.67 -19.64 -7.82
N ALA A 210 -13.76 -20.94 -7.51
CA ALA A 210 -13.49 -22.01 -8.47
C ALA A 210 -14.41 -21.98 -9.72
N GLY A 211 -15.42 -21.10 -9.75
CA GLY A 211 -16.28 -20.85 -10.92
C GLY A 211 -15.91 -19.66 -11.81
N LEU A 212 -14.96 -18.77 -11.44
CA LEU A 212 -14.65 -17.59 -12.25
C LEU A 212 -13.14 -17.24 -12.30
N PHE A 213 -12.58 -17.53 -13.47
CA PHE A 213 -11.32 -17.07 -14.07
C PHE A 213 -10.02 -17.86 -13.81
N PRO A 214 -9.24 -18.12 -14.89
CA PRO A 214 -8.04 -18.93 -14.83
C PRO A 214 -6.90 -18.19 -14.12
N LEU A 215 -6.19 -18.94 -13.27
CA LEU A 215 -4.90 -18.58 -12.71
C LEU A 215 -3.95 -18.14 -13.82
N ILE A 216 -3.50 -16.89 -13.77
CA ILE A 216 -2.38 -16.43 -14.59
C ILE A 216 -1.11 -17.03 -13.96
N ASN A 217 -0.74 -18.22 -14.43
CA ASN A 217 0.57 -18.80 -14.15
C ASN A 217 1.60 -18.02 -14.97
N HIS A 218 2.40 -17.19 -14.31
CA HIS A 218 3.63 -16.68 -14.90
C HIS A 218 4.75 -17.70 -14.68
N THR A 219 4.77 -18.75 -15.50
CA THR A 219 5.97 -19.54 -15.78
C THR A 219 6.65 -18.99 -17.02
N LYS A 220 7.83 -18.40 -16.84
CA LYS A 220 8.98 -18.58 -17.73
C LYS A 220 10.25 -18.51 -16.90
#